data_AF-A0A6A6NLV4-F1
#
_entry.id   AF-A0A6A6NLV4-F1
#
_cell.length_a   1.000
_cell.length_b   1.000
_cell.length_c   1.000
_cell.angle_alpha   90.00
_cell.angle_beta   90.00
_cell.angle_gamma   90.00
#
_symmetry.space_group_name_H-M   'P 1'
#
loop_
_entity.id
_entity.type
_entity.pdbx_description
1 polymer ?
#
loop_
_entity_poly.entity_id
_entity_poly.type
_entity_poly.pdbx_seq_one_letter_code
_entity_poly.pdbx_strand_id
1 'polypeptide(L)'
;MKIPIFALVLFASLVAAHGGVGTYIMDGETYDGWQPYNSPSGQTSIQREWSTYDPLLTADLSTVKIRCNNNGALGTGPIGEITAGTDLEVHWYQWTHRPAPVFVYMAKCPDSGCNDWDGSGTVWFKVDEAGLISGPRRGGTWAGDQVVDTLSWTSTIPENLAPGDYMIRHEIVALHQAGNPQFYPECAQLTVTGSGTGVPSGDYLVSFPGAYTGQEPGFTMNIDAPDATTDTTYEMPGPALWTG
;
A
#
# COMPACT_ATOMS: atom_id res chain seq x y z
N MET A 1 -29.38 -41.66 38.39
CA MET A 1 -29.57 -40.34 37.74
C MET A 1 -28.27 -40.01 37.01
N LYS A 2 -28.22 -40.17 35.69
CA LYS A 2 -27.00 -39.97 34.88
C LYS A 2 -27.04 -38.54 34.33
N ILE A 3 -26.08 -37.71 34.74
CA ILE A 3 -25.92 -36.34 34.24
C ILE A 3 -25.08 -36.40 32.96
N PRO A 4 -25.54 -35.92 31.80
CA PRO A 4 -24.71 -35.86 30.61
C PRO A 4 -23.79 -34.63 30.72
N ILE A 5 -22.49 -34.86 30.53
CA ILE A 5 -21.49 -33.79 30.38
C ILE A 5 -21.58 -33.32 28.93
N PHE A 6 -22.07 -32.10 28.70
CA PHE A 6 -21.99 -31.43 27.41
C PHE A 6 -20.59 -30.81 27.28
N ALA A 7 -19.75 -31.36 26.41
CA ALA A 7 -18.46 -30.77 26.07
C ALA A 7 -18.71 -29.56 25.15
N LEU A 8 -18.50 -28.36 25.68
CA LEU A 8 -18.51 -27.13 24.90
C LEU A 8 -17.19 -27.03 24.13
N VAL A 9 -17.20 -27.34 22.84
CA VAL A 9 -16.05 -27.14 21.95
C VAL A 9 -16.02 -25.66 21.55
N LEU A 10 -15.14 -24.88 22.18
CA LEU A 10 -14.79 -23.54 21.68
C LEU A 10 -13.92 -23.70 20.44
N PHE A 11 -14.50 -23.48 19.26
CA PHE A 11 -13.72 -23.15 18.07
C PHE A 11 -13.28 -21.68 18.20
N ALA A 12 -12.02 -21.45 18.55
CA ALA A 12 -11.40 -20.16 18.33
C ALA A 12 -11.22 -19.99 16.81
N SER A 13 -12.11 -19.23 16.15
CA SER A 13 -11.83 -18.76 14.80
C SER A 13 -10.64 -17.81 14.88
N LEU A 14 -9.46 -18.29 14.47
CA LEU A 14 -8.33 -17.44 14.13
C LEU A 14 -8.72 -16.64 12.90
N VAL A 15 -9.43 -15.53 13.10
CA VAL A 15 -9.63 -14.55 12.03
C VAL A 15 -8.30 -13.83 11.85
N ALA A 16 -7.48 -14.31 10.91
CA ALA A 16 -6.29 -13.60 10.48
C ALA A 16 -6.77 -12.37 9.68
N ALA A 17 -6.72 -11.19 10.32
CA ALA A 17 -7.35 -9.97 9.81
C ALA A 17 -6.44 -9.11 8.92
N HIS A 18 -5.13 -9.33 8.94
CA HIS A 18 -4.13 -8.41 8.37
C HIS A 18 -3.39 -9.02 7.19
N GLY A 19 -3.02 -8.23 6.18
CA GLY A 19 -2.19 -8.73 5.08
C GLY A 19 -1.55 -7.60 4.30
N GLY A 20 -0.97 -7.95 3.16
CA GLY A 20 -0.23 -7.07 2.26
C GLY A 20 -0.23 -7.64 0.84
N VAL A 21 0.36 -6.89 -0.08
CA VAL A 21 0.38 -7.27 -1.51
C VAL A 21 1.17 -8.56 -1.72
N GLY A 22 0.61 -9.49 -2.47
CA GLY A 22 1.18 -10.81 -2.79
C GLY A 22 1.33 -11.12 -4.27
N THR A 23 0.67 -10.38 -5.16
CA THR A 23 0.78 -10.60 -6.61
C THR A 23 0.63 -9.28 -7.36
N TYR A 24 1.35 -9.15 -8.47
CA TYR A 24 1.26 -8.04 -9.41
C TYR A 24 0.87 -8.59 -10.78
N ILE A 25 -0.07 -7.94 -11.46
CA ILE A 25 -0.51 -8.26 -12.81
C ILE A 25 -0.35 -7.00 -13.65
N MET A 26 0.48 -7.07 -14.69
CA MET A 26 0.79 -5.93 -15.55
C MET A 26 1.15 -6.42 -16.95
N ASP A 27 0.66 -5.71 -17.98
CA ASP A 27 0.86 -6.04 -19.40
C ASP A 27 0.58 -7.53 -19.76
N GLY A 28 -0.36 -8.15 -19.03
CA GLY A 28 -0.76 -9.55 -19.22
C GLY A 28 0.18 -10.58 -18.56
N GLU A 29 1.21 -10.14 -17.86
CA GLU A 29 2.11 -10.98 -17.06
C GLU A 29 1.74 -10.96 -15.57
N THR A 30 1.98 -12.07 -14.89
CA THR A 30 1.76 -12.22 -13.45
C THR A 30 3.10 -12.40 -12.75
N TYR A 31 3.34 -11.60 -11.73
CA TYR A 31 4.53 -11.63 -10.91
C TYR A 31 4.14 -11.97 -9.47
N ASP A 32 4.65 -13.10 -8.99
CA ASP A 32 4.50 -13.47 -7.59
C ASP A 32 5.30 -12.49 -6.71
N GLY A 33 4.63 -11.99 -5.69
CA GLY A 33 5.22 -11.16 -4.65
C GLY A 33 6.11 -11.97 -3.70
N TRP A 34 6.67 -11.25 -2.74
CA TRP A 34 7.39 -11.83 -1.63
C TRP A 34 6.43 -12.59 -0.70
N GLN A 35 6.85 -13.74 -0.18
CA GLN A 35 6.08 -14.51 0.79
C GLN A 35 6.54 -14.16 2.21
N PRO A 36 5.76 -13.36 2.98
CA PRO A 36 6.10 -13.06 4.36
C PRO A 36 6.07 -14.33 5.22
N TYR A 37 6.70 -14.27 6.39
CA TYR A 37 6.88 -15.40 7.33
C TYR A 37 7.75 -16.57 6.85
N ASN A 38 7.92 -16.76 5.54
CA ASN A 38 8.86 -17.73 4.99
C ASN A 38 10.31 -17.26 5.16
N SER A 39 11.26 -18.21 5.12
CA SER A 39 12.67 -17.85 5.11
C SER A 39 12.99 -16.99 3.88
N PRO A 40 13.76 -15.89 4.02
CA PRO A 40 14.20 -15.11 2.86
C PRO A 40 15.10 -15.89 1.90
N SER A 41 15.78 -16.93 2.39
CA SER A 41 16.74 -17.70 1.61
C SER A 41 16.07 -18.39 0.42
N GLY A 42 16.47 -17.99 -0.80
CA GLY A 42 15.99 -18.58 -2.05
C GLY A 42 14.71 -17.95 -2.59
N GLN A 43 14.11 -16.98 -1.90
CA GLN A 43 13.03 -16.17 -2.46
C GLN A 43 13.60 -15.10 -3.39
N THR A 44 12.95 -14.91 -4.54
CA THR A 44 13.24 -13.85 -5.49
C THR A 44 11.91 -13.30 -6.00
N SER A 45 11.75 -11.99 -6.02
CA SER A 45 10.53 -11.32 -6.47
C SER A 45 10.85 -9.90 -6.93
N ILE A 46 9.98 -9.35 -7.80
CA ILE A 46 9.98 -7.92 -8.10
C ILE A 46 9.63 -7.10 -6.85
N GLN A 47 8.91 -7.71 -5.89
CA GLN A 47 8.55 -7.10 -4.61
C GLN A 47 9.74 -7.12 -3.65
N ARG A 48 9.89 -6.03 -2.90
CA ARG A 48 10.80 -5.91 -1.77
C ARG A 48 10.35 -6.83 -0.63
N GLU A 49 11.31 -7.31 0.15
CA GLU A 49 11.03 -8.15 1.31
C GLU A 49 10.10 -7.43 2.31
N TRP A 50 9.13 -8.16 2.83
CA TRP A 50 8.32 -7.75 3.96
C TRP A 50 8.05 -8.96 4.85
N SER A 51 8.08 -8.77 6.16
CA SER A 51 8.30 -9.86 7.12
C SER A 51 7.03 -10.34 7.82
N THR A 52 6.00 -9.50 7.90
CA THR A 52 4.77 -9.79 8.65
C THR A 52 3.61 -8.99 8.08
N TYR A 53 2.41 -9.49 8.33
CA TYR A 53 1.15 -8.79 8.15
C TYR A 53 0.89 -7.73 9.23
N ASP A 54 1.74 -7.58 10.24
CA ASP A 54 1.53 -6.54 11.25
C ASP A 54 1.66 -5.14 10.65
N PRO A 55 0.82 -4.17 11.09
CA PRO A 55 0.95 -2.81 10.63
C PRO A 55 2.22 -2.14 11.13
N LEU A 56 2.66 -1.14 10.38
CA LEU A 56 3.44 -0.04 10.93
C LEU A 56 2.50 0.94 11.65
N LEU A 57 2.99 1.55 12.73
CA LEU A 57 2.21 2.52 13.51
C LEU A 57 2.78 3.93 13.36
N THR A 58 2.10 4.92 13.92
CA THR A 58 2.56 6.33 13.91
C THR A 58 4.01 6.50 14.38
N ALA A 59 4.48 5.67 15.32
CA ALA A 59 5.88 5.70 15.79
C ALA A 59 6.89 5.30 14.70
N ASP A 60 6.49 4.44 13.74
CA ASP A 60 7.34 3.98 12.66
C ASP A 60 7.42 4.98 11.48
N LEU A 61 6.58 6.02 11.44
CA LEU A 61 6.57 7.05 10.37
C LEU A 61 7.89 7.82 10.24
N SER A 62 8.70 7.82 11.31
CA SER A 62 10.04 8.43 11.33
C SER A 62 11.17 7.46 10.93
N THR A 63 10.84 6.19 10.66
CA THR A 63 11.80 5.13 10.37
C THR A 63 11.80 4.76 8.89
N VAL A 64 12.84 4.08 8.42
CA VAL A 64 12.92 3.58 7.03
C VAL A 64 11.80 2.60 6.68
N LYS A 65 11.18 1.94 7.67
CA LYS A 65 10.14 0.92 7.44
C LYS A 65 8.93 1.46 6.70
N ILE A 66 8.54 2.71 6.94
CA ILE A 66 7.36 3.32 6.29
C ILE A 66 7.49 3.39 4.76
N ARG A 67 8.72 3.28 4.24
CA ARG A 67 8.97 3.29 2.80
C ARG A 67 8.48 2.02 2.12
N CYS A 68 8.99 0.85 2.53
CA CYS A 68 8.77 -0.42 1.83
C CYS A 68 8.58 -1.62 2.79
N ASN A 69 8.00 -1.39 3.96
CA ASN A 69 7.89 -2.36 5.05
C ASN A 69 9.26 -2.77 5.64
N ASN A 70 9.22 -3.67 6.63
CA ASN A 70 10.39 -4.28 7.24
C ASN A 70 10.62 -5.69 6.65
N ASN A 71 11.74 -6.04 6.03
CA ASN A 71 13.01 -5.30 5.87
C ASN A 71 13.24 -4.83 4.41
N GLY A 72 12.24 -4.24 3.76
CA GLY A 72 12.20 -3.99 2.30
C GLY A 72 13.15 -2.94 1.74
N ALA A 73 14.24 -2.64 2.45
CA ALA A 73 15.23 -1.65 2.07
C ALA A 73 15.99 -2.01 0.78
N LEU A 74 16.15 -3.29 0.43
CA LEU A 74 16.90 -3.71 -0.78
C LEU A 74 16.10 -4.73 -1.59
N GLY A 75 16.39 -4.78 -2.90
CA GLY A 75 15.78 -5.70 -3.85
C GLY A 75 16.41 -7.09 -3.84
N THR A 76 15.80 -8.00 -4.60
CA THR A 76 16.27 -9.39 -4.75
C THR A 76 16.86 -9.70 -6.13
N GLY A 77 16.96 -8.70 -7.00
CA GLY A 77 17.45 -8.79 -8.38
C GLY A 77 16.37 -8.61 -9.45
N PRO A 78 15.20 -9.26 -9.35
CA PRO A 78 14.14 -9.14 -10.35
C PRO A 78 13.55 -7.73 -10.46
N ILE A 79 13.18 -7.39 -11.68
CA ILE A 79 12.46 -6.18 -12.07
C ILE A 79 11.39 -6.63 -13.07
N GLY A 80 10.16 -6.13 -12.91
CA GLY A 80 9.09 -6.42 -13.85
C GLY A 80 8.97 -5.30 -14.89
N GLU A 81 8.38 -5.56 -16.05
CA GLU A 81 8.21 -4.54 -17.10
C GLU A 81 6.74 -4.07 -17.16
N ILE A 82 6.53 -2.76 -17.32
CA ILE A 82 5.20 -2.18 -17.52
C ILE A 82 5.26 -1.01 -18.50
N THR A 83 4.26 -0.90 -19.37
CA THR A 83 4.13 0.21 -20.31
C THR A 83 3.44 1.40 -19.64
N ALA A 84 3.98 2.62 -19.79
CA ALA A 84 3.28 3.82 -19.33
C ALA A 84 1.88 3.92 -19.98
N GLY A 85 0.86 4.26 -19.19
CA GLY A 85 -0.54 4.33 -19.64
C GLY A 85 -1.32 3.02 -19.51
N THR A 86 -0.69 1.91 -19.11
CA THR A 86 -1.40 0.64 -18.85
C THR A 86 -1.71 0.45 -17.37
N ASP A 87 -2.61 -0.48 -17.11
CA ASP A 87 -3.07 -0.82 -15.76
C ASP A 87 -2.10 -1.79 -15.08
N LEU A 88 -1.81 -1.50 -13.82
CA LEU A 88 -1.18 -2.40 -12.86
C LEU A 88 -2.23 -2.83 -11.85
N GLU A 89 -2.54 -4.12 -11.79
CA GLU A 89 -3.39 -4.69 -10.76
C GLU A 89 -2.52 -5.40 -9.70
N VAL A 90 -2.80 -5.14 -8.43
CA VAL A 90 -2.21 -5.85 -7.30
C VAL A 90 -3.26 -6.68 -6.58
N HIS A 91 -2.86 -7.86 -6.10
CA HIS A 91 -3.67 -8.67 -5.19
C HIS A 91 -3.02 -8.79 -3.82
N TRP A 92 -3.82 -8.62 -2.78
CA TRP A 92 -3.43 -8.89 -1.39
C TRP A 92 -3.61 -10.37 -1.07
N TYR A 93 -2.70 -10.94 -0.28
CA TYR A 93 -2.91 -12.29 0.25
C TYR A 93 -4.17 -12.38 1.10
N GLN A 94 -4.43 -11.34 1.88
CA GLN A 94 -5.66 -11.16 2.65
C GLN A 94 -5.80 -9.69 3.08
N TRP A 95 -7.03 -9.24 3.29
CA TRP A 95 -7.34 -7.93 3.83
C TRP A 95 -8.73 -7.94 4.47
N THR A 96 -8.93 -7.23 5.59
CA THR A 96 -10.24 -7.22 6.29
C THR A 96 -10.71 -5.85 6.77
N HIS A 97 -9.93 -4.79 6.55
CA HIS A 97 -10.24 -3.45 7.07
C HIS A 97 -10.92 -2.58 6.03
N ARG A 98 -12.20 -2.26 6.27
CA ARG A 98 -13.02 -1.49 5.32
C ARG A 98 -12.74 0.00 5.31
N PRO A 99 -12.76 0.72 6.46
CA PRO A 99 -12.37 2.14 6.47
C PRO A 99 -10.86 2.24 6.25
N ALA A 100 -10.47 2.36 4.99
CA ALA A 100 -9.08 2.47 4.60
C ALA A 100 -8.95 3.23 3.27
N PRO A 101 -8.16 4.32 3.20
CA PRO A 101 -7.65 4.82 1.94
C PRO A 101 -6.56 3.92 1.36
N VAL A 102 -6.46 3.96 0.03
CA VAL A 102 -5.38 3.38 -0.77
C VAL A 102 -4.56 4.52 -1.37
N PHE A 103 -3.25 4.35 -1.39
CA PHE A 103 -2.29 5.24 -2.04
C PHE A 103 -1.33 4.41 -2.88
N VAL A 104 -0.99 4.93 -4.06
CA VAL A 104 0.06 4.37 -4.90
C VAL A 104 1.05 5.47 -5.24
N TYR A 105 2.31 5.21 -4.97
CA TYR A 105 3.42 6.11 -5.24
C TYR A 105 4.42 5.45 -6.17
N MET A 106 5.14 6.26 -6.94
CA MET A 106 6.30 5.82 -7.70
C MET A 106 7.52 6.67 -7.36
N ALA A 107 8.72 6.13 -7.60
CA ALA A 107 9.97 6.86 -7.48
C ALA A 107 10.94 6.40 -8.57
N LYS A 108 11.51 7.35 -9.33
CA LYS A 108 12.52 7.06 -10.36
C LYS A 108 13.78 6.52 -9.69
N CYS A 109 14.24 5.34 -10.10
CA CYS A 109 15.51 4.79 -9.63
C CYS A 109 16.70 5.55 -10.23
N PRO A 110 17.84 5.63 -9.53
CA PRO A 110 19.07 6.17 -10.07
C PRO A 110 19.56 5.32 -11.26
N ASP A 111 20.51 5.85 -12.02
CA ASP A 111 21.11 5.14 -13.17
C ASP A 111 21.76 3.80 -12.79
N SER A 112 22.11 3.61 -11.51
CA SER A 112 22.59 2.33 -10.97
C SER A 112 21.49 1.27 -10.81
N GLY A 113 20.24 1.59 -11.12
CA GLY A 113 19.08 0.71 -11.00
C GLY A 113 18.45 0.71 -9.61
N CYS A 114 17.30 0.03 -9.49
CA CYS A 114 16.54 -0.03 -8.24
C CYS A 114 17.15 -0.96 -7.19
N ASN A 115 17.81 -2.06 -7.59
CA ASN A 115 18.06 -3.20 -6.70
C ASN A 115 18.81 -2.83 -5.41
N ASP A 116 19.89 -2.07 -5.55
CA ASP A 116 20.76 -1.68 -4.44
C ASP A 116 20.40 -0.28 -3.88
N TRP A 117 19.35 0.33 -4.41
CA TRP A 117 18.84 1.60 -3.95
C TRP A 117 17.67 1.39 -2.99
N ASP A 118 17.72 2.08 -1.85
CA ASP A 118 16.71 1.94 -0.81
C ASP A 118 15.49 2.84 -1.03
N GLY A 119 15.45 3.67 -2.07
CA GLY A 119 14.38 4.64 -2.29
C GLY A 119 14.49 5.89 -1.40
N SER A 120 15.67 6.16 -0.84
CA SER A 120 15.92 7.37 -0.04
C SER A 120 15.91 8.66 -0.87
N GLY A 121 15.56 9.77 -0.21
CA GLY A 121 15.48 11.11 -0.81
C GLY A 121 14.04 11.59 -1.05
N THR A 122 13.93 12.82 -1.53
CA THR A 122 12.65 13.45 -1.92
C THR A 122 12.34 13.08 -3.37
N VAL A 123 11.87 11.86 -3.58
CA VAL A 123 11.80 11.20 -4.90
C VAL A 123 10.45 10.54 -5.18
N TRP A 124 9.61 10.39 -4.17
CA TRP A 124 8.34 9.69 -4.28
C TRP A 124 7.25 10.66 -4.72
N PHE A 125 6.47 10.28 -5.73
CA PHE A 125 5.31 11.02 -6.21
C PHE A 125 4.09 10.10 -6.25
N LYS A 126 2.92 10.65 -5.96
CA LYS A 126 1.66 9.91 -5.90
C LYS A 126 1.08 9.77 -7.31
N VAL A 127 0.69 8.56 -7.70
CA VAL A 127 0.14 8.24 -9.03
C VAL A 127 -1.29 7.73 -9.00
N ASP A 128 -1.76 7.25 -7.84
CA ASP A 128 -3.16 6.90 -7.61
C ASP A 128 -3.50 7.09 -6.13
N GLU A 129 -4.75 7.44 -5.87
CA GLU A 129 -5.29 7.53 -4.51
C GLU A 129 -6.81 7.40 -4.47
N ALA A 130 -7.31 6.75 -3.42
CA ALA A 130 -8.73 6.71 -3.14
C ALA A 130 -8.98 6.60 -1.63
N GLY A 131 -9.92 7.39 -1.13
CA GLY A 131 -10.30 7.42 0.28
C GLY A 131 -11.76 7.00 0.48
N LEU A 132 -12.55 7.91 1.03
CA LEU A 132 -14.02 7.77 1.11
C LEU A 132 -14.63 8.03 -0.28
N ILE A 133 -15.27 7.01 -0.87
CA ILE A 133 -15.86 7.05 -2.20
C ILE A 133 -17.27 7.67 -2.17
N SER A 134 -18.10 7.25 -1.21
CA SER A 134 -19.46 7.78 -1.08
C SER A 134 -20.03 7.55 0.31
N GLY A 135 -21.05 8.34 0.67
CA GLY A 135 -21.70 8.26 1.98
C GLY A 135 -20.87 8.88 3.10
N PRO A 136 -21.30 8.70 4.36
CA PRO A 136 -20.60 9.26 5.52
C PRO A 136 -19.35 8.45 5.87
N ARG A 137 -18.37 9.05 6.57
CA ARG A 137 -17.15 8.36 7.03
C ARG A 137 -17.47 7.03 7.71
N ARG A 138 -18.44 7.02 8.62
CA ARG A 138 -18.94 5.80 9.27
C ARG A 138 -20.13 5.23 8.51
N GLY A 139 -19.92 4.10 7.85
CA GLY A 139 -20.97 3.37 7.12
C GLY A 139 -21.12 3.75 5.65
N GLY A 140 -20.29 4.67 5.15
CA GLY A 140 -20.09 4.89 3.72
C GLY A 140 -19.16 3.85 3.09
N THR A 141 -18.90 4.02 1.81
CA THR A 141 -18.03 3.16 1.00
C THR A 141 -16.64 3.78 0.90
N TRP A 142 -15.63 3.02 1.27
CA TRP A 142 -14.21 3.38 1.21
C TRP A 142 -13.49 2.58 0.12
N ALA A 143 -12.32 3.04 -0.30
CA ALA A 143 -11.41 2.26 -1.15
C ALA A 143 -11.14 0.87 -0.56
N GLY A 144 -10.94 0.79 0.76
CA GLY A 144 -10.77 -0.46 1.49
C GLY A 144 -11.94 -1.44 1.37
N ASP A 145 -13.18 -1.00 1.10
CA ASP A 145 -14.30 -1.91 0.85
C ASP A 145 -14.06 -2.77 -0.40
N GLN A 146 -13.58 -2.15 -1.49
CA GLN A 146 -13.22 -2.88 -2.70
C GLN A 146 -12.12 -3.89 -2.43
N VAL A 147 -11.07 -3.50 -1.69
CA VAL A 147 -9.95 -4.39 -1.36
C VAL A 147 -10.42 -5.54 -0.47
N VAL A 148 -11.33 -5.32 0.47
CA VAL A 148 -11.91 -6.42 1.27
C VAL A 148 -12.72 -7.38 0.39
N ASP A 149 -13.48 -6.86 -0.56
CA ASP A 149 -14.42 -7.67 -1.36
C ASP A 149 -13.73 -8.46 -2.49
N THR A 150 -12.62 -7.94 -3.02
CA THR A 150 -11.93 -8.49 -4.22
C THR A 150 -10.50 -8.92 -3.95
N LEU A 151 -9.91 -8.49 -2.84
CA LEU A 151 -8.48 -8.54 -2.57
C LEU A 151 -7.62 -7.88 -3.65
N SER A 152 -8.17 -6.98 -4.47
CA SER A 152 -7.40 -6.30 -5.52
C SER A 152 -7.60 -4.79 -5.59
N TRP A 153 -6.60 -4.13 -6.18
CA TRP A 153 -6.61 -2.73 -6.53
C TRP A 153 -5.91 -2.54 -7.88
N THR A 154 -6.47 -1.70 -8.74
CA THR A 154 -5.92 -1.41 -10.06
C THR A 154 -5.60 0.06 -10.17
N SER A 155 -4.38 0.38 -10.60
CA SER A 155 -3.93 1.75 -10.85
C SER A 155 -3.35 1.85 -12.25
N THR A 156 -3.68 2.91 -12.97
CA THR A 156 -3.10 3.19 -14.30
C THR A 156 -1.78 3.94 -14.13
N ILE A 157 -0.69 3.44 -14.73
CA ILE A 157 0.58 4.18 -14.75
C ILE A 157 0.41 5.44 -15.61
N PRO A 158 0.83 6.63 -15.16
CA PRO A 158 0.64 7.86 -15.93
C PRO A 158 1.21 7.76 -17.34
N GLU A 159 0.39 8.02 -18.36
CA GLU A 159 0.73 7.80 -19.78
C GLU A 159 1.95 8.61 -20.23
N ASN A 160 2.12 9.82 -19.68
CA ASN A 160 3.25 10.68 -20.02
C ASN A 160 4.51 10.38 -19.17
N LEU A 161 4.52 9.39 -18.28
CA LEU A 161 5.70 9.09 -17.46
C LEU A 161 6.91 8.72 -18.31
N ALA A 162 8.05 9.35 -18.04
CA ALA A 162 9.30 9.06 -18.75
C ALA A 162 9.76 7.61 -18.50
N PRO A 163 10.27 6.90 -19.52
CA PRO A 163 10.71 5.51 -19.36
C PRO A 163 11.94 5.38 -18.45
N GLY A 164 12.11 4.18 -17.90
CA GLY A 164 13.27 3.77 -17.11
C GLY A 164 12.88 2.99 -15.86
N ASP A 165 13.86 2.74 -14.99
CA ASP A 165 13.62 2.00 -13.76
C ASP A 165 12.93 2.86 -12.69
N TYR A 166 11.92 2.29 -12.02
CA TYR A 166 11.14 2.88 -10.93
C TYR A 166 10.91 1.88 -9.80
N MET A 167 10.76 2.40 -8.59
CA MET A 167 10.04 1.70 -7.53
C MET A 167 8.56 2.11 -7.59
N ILE A 168 7.66 1.18 -7.35
CA ILE A 168 6.25 1.44 -7.04
C ILE A 168 5.98 1.05 -5.59
N ARG A 169 5.21 1.86 -4.86
CA ARG A 169 4.83 1.65 -3.45
C ARG A 169 3.32 1.69 -3.35
N HIS A 170 2.73 0.56 -3.00
CA HIS A 170 1.31 0.46 -2.66
C HIS A 170 1.19 0.59 -1.15
N GLU A 171 0.23 1.38 -0.69
CA GLU A 171 -0.06 1.54 0.72
C GLU A 171 -1.57 1.55 0.93
N ILE A 172 -2.01 0.73 1.87
CA ILE A 172 -3.34 0.85 2.45
C ILE A 172 -3.19 1.27 3.91
N VAL A 173 -4.04 2.19 4.38
CA VAL A 173 -4.00 2.67 5.77
C VAL A 173 -5.32 2.33 6.45
N ALA A 174 -5.31 1.38 7.40
CA ALA A 174 -6.54 1.05 8.13
C ALA A 174 -6.85 2.11 9.20
N LEU A 175 -8.08 2.63 9.17
CA LEU A 175 -8.57 3.73 10.04
C LEU A 175 -9.63 3.26 11.04
N HIS A 176 -9.76 1.94 11.23
CA HIS A 176 -10.79 1.34 12.09
C HIS A 176 -10.62 1.65 13.58
N GLN A 177 -9.43 2.13 14.01
CA GLN A 177 -9.16 2.55 15.38
C GLN A 177 -8.96 4.07 15.43
N ALA A 178 -9.81 4.75 16.20
CA ALA A 178 -9.75 6.20 16.38
C ALA A 178 -8.35 6.65 16.86
N GLY A 179 -7.72 7.56 16.10
CA GLY A 179 -6.40 8.12 16.44
C GLY A 179 -5.24 7.13 16.40
N ASN A 180 -5.44 5.91 15.85
CA ASN A 180 -4.41 4.90 15.72
C ASN A 180 -4.38 4.33 14.29
N PRO A 181 -3.97 5.13 13.29
CA PRO A 181 -3.85 4.67 11.91
C PRO A 181 -2.81 3.55 11.80
N GLN A 182 -3.10 2.58 10.94
CA GLN A 182 -2.27 1.40 10.72
C GLN A 182 -1.82 1.35 9.26
N PHE A 183 -0.51 1.41 9.01
CA PHE A 183 0.06 1.58 7.68
C PHE A 183 0.61 0.26 7.14
N TYR A 184 0.27 -0.08 5.89
CA TYR A 184 0.69 -1.30 5.21
C TYR A 184 1.32 -0.96 3.85
N PRO A 185 2.60 -0.54 3.84
CA PRO A 185 3.29 -0.22 2.60
C PRO A 185 4.06 -1.43 2.05
N GLU A 186 3.90 -1.77 0.78
CA GLU A 186 4.75 -2.70 0.06
C GLU A 186 5.30 -2.08 -1.22
N CYS A 187 6.54 -2.41 -1.57
CA CYS A 187 7.20 -1.89 -2.77
C CYS A 187 7.54 -2.98 -3.78
N ALA A 188 7.49 -2.65 -5.08
CA ALA A 188 8.03 -3.45 -6.15
C ALA A 188 8.94 -2.64 -7.08
N GLN A 189 9.76 -3.33 -7.86
CA GLN A 189 10.72 -2.75 -8.81
C GLN A 189 10.22 -2.98 -10.23
N LEU A 190 10.16 -1.91 -11.02
CA LEU A 190 9.60 -1.91 -12.36
C LEU A 190 10.50 -1.20 -13.36
N THR A 191 10.54 -1.68 -14.59
CA THR A 191 11.00 -0.94 -15.76
C THR A 191 9.78 -0.39 -16.47
N VAL A 192 9.62 0.93 -16.45
CA VAL A 192 8.56 1.62 -17.21
C VAL A 192 9.04 1.81 -18.64
N THR A 193 8.27 1.34 -19.61
CA THR A 193 8.51 1.52 -21.05
C THR A 193 7.54 2.54 -21.64
N GLY A 194 7.77 2.92 -22.91
CA GLY A 194 6.94 3.89 -23.63
C GLY A 194 7.76 5.07 -24.15
N SER A 195 7.06 6.18 -24.43
CA SER A 195 7.65 7.39 -25.04
C SER A 195 7.31 8.68 -24.30
N GLY A 196 6.74 8.56 -23.10
CA GLY A 196 6.46 9.69 -22.22
C GLY A 196 7.71 10.50 -21.90
N THR A 197 7.51 11.76 -21.53
CA THR A 197 8.60 12.69 -21.18
C THR A 197 8.36 13.43 -19.86
N GLY A 198 7.22 13.14 -19.22
CA GLY A 198 6.81 13.67 -17.94
C GLY A 198 7.74 13.20 -16.82
N VAL A 199 8.19 14.18 -16.03
CA VAL A 199 9.01 13.98 -14.84
C VAL A 199 8.40 14.82 -13.72
N PRO A 200 7.92 14.20 -12.62
CA PRO A 200 7.38 14.93 -11.48
C PRO A 200 8.47 15.78 -10.81
N SER A 201 8.09 16.95 -10.31
CA SER A 201 9.02 17.89 -9.67
C SER A 201 8.30 18.74 -8.62
N GLY A 202 9.08 19.44 -7.80
CA GLY A 202 8.54 20.36 -6.78
C GLY A 202 7.66 19.65 -5.75
N ASP A 203 6.48 20.20 -5.51
CA ASP A 203 5.57 19.77 -4.44
C ASP A 203 4.92 18.40 -4.67
N TYR A 204 5.12 17.79 -5.83
CA TYR A 204 4.74 16.38 -6.07
C TYR A 204 5.70 15.38 -5.41
N LEU A 205 6.93 15.82 -5.11
CA LEU A 205 7.97 14.94 -4.59
C LEU A 205 8.04 15.00 -3.06
N VAL A 206 8.00 13.83 -2.43
CA VAL A 206 8.13 13.64 -0.98
C VAL A 206 9.13 12.54 -0.67
N SER A 207 9.48 12.38 0.61
CA SER A 207 10.33 11.30 1.11
C SER A 207 9.57 10.39 2.06
N PHE A 208 9.91 9.10 2.07
CA PHE A 208 9.49 8.17 3.13
C PHE A 208 10.74 7.69 3.87
N PRO A 209 10.92 8.00 5.17
CA PRO A 209 10.09 8.85 6.03
C PRO A 209 10.12 10.34 5.61
N GLY A 210 9.11 11.11 6.02
CA GLY A 210 9.03 12.57 5.84
C GLY A 210 7.71 13.08 5.26
N ALA A 211 7.04 12.30 4.42
CA ALA A 211 5.77 12.67 3.80
C ALA A 211 4.62 12.76 4.81
N TYR A 212 4.69 11.96 5.88
CA TYR A 212 3.66 11.86 6.91
C TYR A 212 4.23 12.24 8.27
N THR A 213 3.44 13.01 9.02
CA THR A 213 3.67 13.39 10.41
C THR A 213 2.83 12.54 11.38
N GLY A 214 1.76 11.92 10.88
CA GLY A 214 0.76 11.22 11.68
C GLY A 214 -0.28 12.16 12.31
N GLN A 215 -0.20 13.46 12.02
CA GLN A 215 -1.13 14.49 12.51
C GLN A 215 -2.08 14.99 11.41
N GLU A 216 -1.98 14.43 10.21
CA GLU A 216 -2.86 14.76 9.09
C GLU A 216 -4.33 14.50 9.49
N PRO A 217 -5.29 15.35 9.07
CA PRO A 217 -6.70 15.16 9.40
C PRO A 217 -7.23 13.77 8.98
N GLY A 218 -6.77 13.26 7.84
CA GLY A 218 -7.10 11.92 7.34
C GLY A 218 -6.56 10.76 8.21
N PHE A 219 -5.54 10.98 9.03
CA PHE A 219 -4.98 9.96 9.95
C PHE A 219 -5.46 10.12 11.39
N THR A 220 -5.79 11.34 11.81
CA THR A 220 -6.25 11.64 13.17
C THR A 220 -7.77 11.59 13.32
N MET A 221 -8.51 11.40 12.22
CA MET A 221 -9.96 11.27 12.28
C MET A 221 -10.41 10.13 13.19
N ASN A 222 -11.58 10.33 13.80
CA ASN A 222 -12.24 9.33 14.63
C ASN A 222 -13.45 8.78 13.88
N ILE A 223 -13.33 7.55 13.36
CA ILE A 223 -14.39 6.86 12.63
C ILE A 223 -15.64 6.58 13.48
N ASP A 224 -15.50 6.59 14.81
CA ASP A 224 -16.59 6.35 15.77
C ASP A 224 -17.21 7.64 16.33
N ALA A 225 -16.69 8.81 15.95
CA ALA A 225 -17.22 10.08 16.43
C ALA A 225 -18.67 10.31 15.94
N PRO A 226 -19.52 11.03 16.71
CA PRO A 226 -20.93 11.23 16.33
C PRO A 226 -21.12 11.84 14.94
N ASP A 227 -20.27 12.80 14.57
CA ASP A 227 -20.27 13.48 13.28
C ASP A 227 -19.87 12.57 12.11
N ALA A 228 -19.13 11.49 12.36
CA ALA A 228 -18.71 10.53 11.32
C ALA A 228 -19.90 9.84 10.63
N THR A 229 -21.09 9.83 11.23
CA THR A 229 -22.32 9.31 10.60
C THR A 229 -22.97 10.26 9.59
N THR A 230 -22.51 11.51 9.54
CA THR A 230 -23.06 12.56 8.67
C THR A 230 -22.00 13.26 7.82
N ASP A 231 -20.75 13.29 8.27
CA ASP A 231 -19.63 13.87 7.55
C ASP A 231 -19.24 12.97 6.38
N THR A 232 -19.27 13.55 5.18
CA THR A 232 -19.03 12.86 3.89
C THR A 232 -17.67 13.22 3.31
N THR A 233 -16.81 13.88 4.09
CA THR A 233 -15.50 14.33 3.64
C THR A 233 -14.38 13.46 4.21
N TYR A 234 -13.34 13.26 3.41
CA TYR A 234 -12.07 12.66 3.83
C TYR A 234 -10.93 13.38 3.12
N GLU A 235 -10.00 13.93 3.88
CA GLU A 235 -8.82 14.61 3.35
C GLU A 235 -7.69 13.60 3.19
N MET A 236 -7.26 13.37 1.95
CA MET A 236 -6.17 12.46 1.62
C MET A 236 -4.83 13.02 2.13
N PRO A 237 -4.08 12.28 2.97
CA PRO A 237 -2.72 12.64 3.36
C PRO A 237 -1.71 12.54 2.21
N GLY A 238 -0.57 13.23 2.37
CA GLY A 238 0.54 13.22 1.41
C GLY A 238 0.44 14.29 0.32
N PRO A 239 1.30 14.24 -0.70
CA PRO A 239 1.33 15.23 -1.78
C PRO A 239 0.10 15.12 -2.69
N ALA A 240 -0.08 16.11 -3.55
CA ALA A 240 -1.07 16.05 -4.62
C ALA A 240 -0.78 14.88 -5.60
N LEU A 241 -1.84 14.39 -6.23
CA LEU A 241 -1.77 13.37 -7.29
C LEU A 241 -1.05 13.93 -8.53
N TRP A 242 -0.02 13.22 -9.01
CA TRP A 242 0.66 13.52 -10.26
C TRP A 242 0.09 12.66 -11.38
N THR A 243 -0.51 13.30 -12.39
CA THR A 243 -1.28 12.63 -13.46
C THR A 243 -0.56 12.55 -14.81
N GLY A 244 0.72 12.94 -14.90
CA GLY A 244 1.49 13.00 -16.15
C GLY A 244 1.79 14.40 -16.65
#